data_AF-A0A6L3AJB7-F1
#
_entry.id   AF-A0A6L3AJB7-F1
#
_cell.length_a   1.000
_cell.length_b   1.000
_cell.length_c   1.000
_cell.angle_alpha   90.00
_cell.angle_beta   90.00
_cell.angle_gamma   90.00
#
_symmetry.space_group_name_H-M   'P 1'
#
loop_
_entity.id
_entity.type
_entity.pdbx_description
1 polymer ?
#
loop_
_entity_poly.entity_id
_entity_poly.type
_entity_poly.pdbx_seq_one_letter_code
_entity_poly.pdbx_strand_id
1 'polypeptide(L)'
;KKKKQPVLVRCTYCSYEFHLLPREVRLLETKNACDPLCPIKEECDICHTGFMIPVHYTNKQGKVYLFHELKPKIKNLNPNTALNRMFKNHFH
;
A
#
# COMPACT_ATOMS: atom_id res chain seq x y z
N LYS A 1 -0.24 1.92 -28.96
CA LYS A 1 0.24 2.10 -27.55
C LYS A 1 -0.69 1.33 -26.61
N LYS A 2 -0.23 0.26 -25.93
CA LYS A 2 -1.05 -0.45 -24.93
C LYS A 2 -1.48 0.57 -23.86
N LYS A 3 -2.78 0.77 -23.65
CA LYS A 3 -3.29 1.55 -22.51
C LYS A 3 -2.79 0.85 -21.24
N LYS A 4 -2.07 1.57 -20.38
CA LYS A 4 -1.71 1.03 -19.06
C LYS A 4 -3.02 0.71 -18.34
N GLN A 5 -3.19 -0.55 -17.95
CA GLN A 5 -4.36 -0.95 -17.19
C GLN A 5 -4.35 -0.25 -15.81
N PRO A 6 -5.53 0.05 -15.26
CA PRO A 6 -5.64 0.54 -13.89
C PRO A 6 -5.02 -0.47 -12.92
N VAL A 7 -4.45 0.04 -11.83
CA VAL A 7 -3.79 -0.79 -10.82
C VAL A 7 -4.74 -1.00 -9.66
N LEU A 8 -5.12 -2.25 -9.40
CA LEU A 8 -5.91 -2.61 -8.23
C LEU A 8 -5.04 -2.45 -6.97
N VAL A 9 -5.52 -1.64 -6.03
CA VAL A 9 -4.93 -1.48 -4.70
C VAL A 9 -5.87 -2.03 -3.64
N ARG A 10 -5.29 -2.55 -2.56
CA ARG A 10 -6.00 -3.10 -1.41
C ARG A 10 -5.43 -2.51 -0.12
N CYS A 11 -6.31 -2.26 0.85
CA CYS A 11 -5.91 -1.81 2.18
C CYS A 11 -5.24 -2.95 2.97
N THR A 12 -4.13 -2.66 3.65
CA THR A 12 -3.45 -3.62 4.53
C THR A 12 -4.22 -3.95 5.82
N TYR A 13 -5.28 -3.19 6.15
CA TYR A 13 -6.08 -3.35 7.37
C TYR A 13 -7.52 -3.78 7.10
N CYS A 14 -8.36 -2.92 6.52
CA CYS A 14 -9.79 -3.18 6.30
C CYS A 14 -10.11 -3.97 5.02
N SER A 15 -9.10 -4.30 4.22
CA SER A 15 -9.24 -4.99 2.93
C SER A 15 -10.09 -4.27 1.87
N TYR A 16 -10.41 -2.98 2.07
CA TYR A 16 -11.03 -2.15 1.04
C TYR A 16 -10.17 -2.10 -0.23
N GLU A 17 -10.81 -2.07 -1.39
CA GLU A 17 -10.16 -2.11 -2.70
C GLU A 17 -10.68 -1.02 -3.62
N PHE A 18 -9.78 -0.48 -4.44
CA PHE A 18 -10.16 0.36 -5.58
C PHE A 18 -9.08 0.35 -6.65
N HIS A 19 -9.38 0.96 -7.78
CA HIS A 19 -8.48 1.04 -8.93
C HIS A 19 -7.84 2.42 -9.01
N LEU A 20 -6.51 2.47 -9.03
CA LEU A 20 -5.77 3.67 -9.37
C LEU A 20 -5.66 3.82 -10.88
N LEU A 21 -5.97 5.02 -11.36
CA LEU A 21 -5.75 5.43 -12.73
C LEU A 21 -4.24 5.55 -13.01
N PRO A 22 -3.81 5.36 -14.28
CA PRO A 22 -2.39 5.48 -14.63
C PRO A 22 -1.75 6.84 -14.31
N ARG A 23 -2.54 7.91 -14.14
CA ARG A 23 -2.05 9.23 -13.71
C ARG A 23 -1.75 9.25 -12.21
N GLU A 24 -2.63 8.68 -11.39
CA GLU A 24 -2.47 8.59 -9.93
C GLU A 24 -1.28 7.70 -9.57
N VAL A 25 -1.14 6.56 -10.25
CA VAL A 25 0.04 5.68 -10.11
C VAL A 25 1.33 6.47 -10.35
N ARG A 26 1.41 7.30 -11.40
CA ARG A 26 2.62 8.10 -11.68
C ARG A 26 2.87 9.14 -10.59
N LEU A 27 1.82 9.77 -10.07
CA LEU A 27 1.93 10.75 -9.00
C LEU A 27 2.47 10.09 -7.73
N LEU A 28 1.98 8.90 -7.37
CA LEU A 28 2.51 8.12 -6.26
C LEU A 28 3.96 7.67 -6.52
N GLU A 29 4.29 7.23 -7.74
CA GLU A 29 5.68 6.90 -8.11
C GLU A 29 6.65 8.05 -7.87
N THR A 30 6.25 9.27 -8.21
CA THR A 30 7.08 10.46 -8.00
C THR A 30 7.11 10.89 -6.54
N LYS A 31 5.95 10.94 -5.88
CA LYS A 31 5.82 11.37 -4.48
C LYS A 31 6.61 10.46 -3.53
N ASN A 32 6.59 9.16 -3.79
CA ASN A 32 7.19 8.13 -2.95
C ASN A 32 8.44 7.52 -3.60
N ALA A 33 9.16 8.28 -4.43
CA ALA A 33 10.31 7.76 -5.17
C ALA A 33 11.41 7.16 -4.25
N CYS A 34 11.53 7.68 -3.03
CA CYS A 34 12.48 7.22 -2.02
C CYS A 34 11.90 6.14 -1.08
N ASP A 35 10.66 5.69 -1.28
CA ASP A 35 10.07 4.65 -0.43
C ASP A 35 10.76 3.31 -0.68
N PRO A 36 11.42 2.72 0.34
CA PRO A 36 12.19 1.49 0.17
C PRO A 36 11.30 0.27 -0.05
N LEU A 37 10.01 0.33 0.31
CA LEU A 37 9.08 -0.79 0.20
C LEU A 37 8.28 -0.74 -1.08
N CYS A 38 7.52 0.33 -1.29
CA CYS A 38 6.63 0.45 -2.44
C CYS A 38 6.32 1.92 -2.72
N PRO A 39 6.56 2.40 -3.95
CA PRO A 39 6.22 3.76 -4.32
C PRO A 39 4.70 3.94 -4.55
N ILE A 40 3.96 2.86 -4.82
CA ILE A 40 2.49 2.88 -4.91
C ILE A 40 1.91 2.61 -3.52
N LYS A 41 1.92 3.65 -2.69
CA LYS A 41 1.47 3.58 -1.30
C LYS A 41 0.84 4.88 -0.86
N GLU A 42 -0.32 4.79 -0.22
CA GLU A 42 -1.00 5.91 0.42
C GLU A 42 -1.79 5.43 1.63
N GLU A 43 -2.16 6.36 2.52
CA GLU A 43 -3.01 6.05 3.66
C GLU A 43 -4.42 5.65 3.16
N CYS A 44 -5.08 4.73 3.87
CA CYS A 44 -6.44 4.34 3.54
C CYS A 44 -7.44 5.33 4.13
N ASP A 45 -8.07 6.15 3.29
CA ASP A 45 -9.11 7.11 3.68
C ASP A 45 -10.38 6.48 4.31
N ILE A 46 -10.56 5.16 4.20
CA ILE A 46 -11.70 4.46 4.78
C ILE A 46 -11.48 4.12 6.26
N CYS A 47 -10.26 3.72 6.63
CA CYS A 47 -9.98 3.23 7.98
C CYS A 47 -8.93 4.04 8.74
N HIS A 48 -8.21 4.94 8.06
CA HIS A 48 -7.12 5.78 8.60
C HIS A 48 -6.08 5.00 9.43
N THR A 49 -6.00 3.68 9.20
CA THR A 49 -5.18 2.74 9.98
C THR A 49 -4.23 1.97 9.08
N GLY A 50 -4.72 1.57 7.90
CA GLY A 50 -3.96 0.82 6.91
C GLY A 50 -3.40 1.70 5.80
N PHE A 51 -2.56 1.08 4.96
CA PHE A 51 -2.10 1.68 3.72
C PHE A 51 -2.75 0.96 2.54
N MET A 52 -3.12 1.72 1.51
CA MET A 52 -3.48 1.19 0.20
C MET A 52 -2.20 0.87 -0.56
N ILE A 53 -2.06 -0.38 -0.99
CA ILE A 53 -0.92 -0.88 -1.76
C ILE A 53 -1.37 -1.79 -2.90
N PRO A 54 -0.58 -1.94 -3.98
CA PRO A 54 -0.98 -2.72 -5.14
C PRO A 54 -1.17 -4.20 -4.79
N VAL A 55 -2.23 -4.79 -5.33
CA VAL A 55 -2.43 -6.25 -5.33
C VAL A 55 -1.32 -6.91 -6.16
N HIS A 56 -1.10 -6.37 -7.36
CA HIS A 56 -0.02 -6.76 -8.26
C HIS A 56 0.38 -5.57 -9.13
N TYR A 57 1.64 -5.16 -9.06
CA TYR A 57 2.16 -4.06 -9.88
C TYR A 57 3.61 -4.32 -10.31
N THR A 58 3.91 -4.10 -11.58
CA THR A 58 5.28 -4.11 -12.11
C THR A 58 5.64 -2.69 -12.52
N ASN A 59 6.70 -2.14 -11.91
CA ASN A 59 7.17 -0.80 -12.25
C ASN A 59 7.93 -0.78 -13.59
N LYS A 60 8.35 0.41 -14.03
CA LYS A 60 9.10 0.58 -15.29
C LYS A 60 10.47 -0.10 -15.30
N GLN A 61 11.03 -0.40 -14.12
CA GLN A 61 12.32 -1.08 -13.97
C GLN A 61 12.16 -2.61 -13.92
N GLY A 62 10.95 -3.14 -14.06
CA GLY A 62 10.66 -4.57 -13.99
C GLY A 62 10.52 -5.13 -12.56
N LYS A 63 10.63 -4.29 -11.52
CA LYS A 63 10.41 -4.72 -10.13
C LYS A 63 8.93 -4.97 -9.89
N VAL A 64 8.63 -6.14 -9.35
CA VAL A 64 7.28 -6.61 -9.02
C VAL A 64 6.97 -6.28 -7.57
N TYR A 65 5.75 -5.82 -7.33
CA TYR A 65 5.19 -5.46 -6.03
C TYR A 65 3.93 -6.29 -5.82
N LEU A 66 3.97 -7.18 -4.82
CA LEU A 66 2.88 -8.08 -4.47
C LEU A 66 2.35 -7.75 -3.09
N PHE A 67 1.03 -7.68 -2.96
CA PHE A 67 0.37 -7.31 -1.71
C PHE A 67 0.80 -8.18 -0.52
N HIS A 68 0.87 -9.50 -0.72
CA HIS A 68 1.20 -10.44 0.34
C HIS A 68 2.67 -10.33 0.81
N GLU A 69 3.58 -9.87 -0.05
CA GLU A 69 4.97 -9.60 0.31
C GLU A 69 5.15 -8.24 0.97
N LEU A 70 4.38 -7.23 0.55
CA LEU A 70 4.46 -5.86 1.06
C LEU A 70 3.75 -5.69 2.40
N LYS A 71 2.57 -6.29 2.58
CA LYS A 71 1.76 -6.19 3.80
C LYS A 71 2.55 -6.48 5.09
N PRO A 72 3.33 -7.57 5.22
CA PRO A 72 4.12 -7.82 6.43
C PRO A 72 5.26 -6.79 6.59
N LYS A 73 5.91 -6.38 5.51
CA LYS A 73 7.02 -5.40 5.55
C LYS A 73 6.52 -4.02 6.02
N ILE A 74 5.34 -3.59 5.56
CA ILE A 74 4.72 -2.33 5.99
C ILE A 74 4.30 -2.39 7.46
N LYS A 75 3.75 -3.52 7.92
CA LYS A 75 3.43 -3.74 9.34
C LYS A 75 4.66 -3.62 10.24
N ASN A 76 5.83 -4.06 9.76
CA ASN A 76 7.07 -4.02 10.53
C ASN A 76 7.72 -2.62 10.57
N LEU A 77 7.40 -1.74 9.63
CA LEU A 77 7.94 -0.36 9.60
C LEU A 77 7.19 0.62 10.51
N ASN A 78 5.98 0.29 10.98
CA ASN A 78 5.19 1.19 11.81
C ASN A 78 5.15 0.71 13.28
N PRO A 79 6.08 1.15 14.14
CA PRO A 79 6.10 0.78 15.56
C PRO A 79 4.82 1.19 16.31
N ASN A 80 4.13 2.24 15.85
CA ASN A 80 2.83 2.64 16.42
C ASN A 80 1.70 1.64 16.10
N THR A 81 1.83 0.85 15.03
CA THR A 81 0.88 -0.24 14.74
C THR A 81 1.13 -1.47 15.62
N ALA A 82 2.38 -1.70 16.03
CA ALA A 82 2.71 -2.71 17.04
C ALA A 82 2.16 -2.30 18.41
N LEU A 83 2.32 -1.02 18.77
CA LEU A 83 1.80 -0.46 20.02
C LEU A 83 0.27 -0.55 20.09
N ASN A 84 -0.44 -0.15 19.03
CA ASN A 84 -1.91 -0.27 18.95
C ASN A 84 -2.44 -1.71 19.01
N ARG A 85 -1.61 -2.74 18.70
CA ARG A 85 -1.99 -4.15 18.93
C ARG A 85 -1.77 -4.60 20.37
N MET A 86 -0.71 -4.12 21.04
CA MET A 86 -0.46 -4.43 22.44
C MET A 86 -1.52 -3.79 23.35
N PHE A 87 -1.98 -2.58 23.04
CA PHE A 87 -2.96 -1.87 23.86
C PHE A 87 -4.43 -2.20 23.55
N LYS A 88 -4.79 -2.68 22.34
CA LYS A 88 -6.17 -3.11 22.04
C LYS A 88 -6.57 -4.45 22.67
N ASN A 89 -5.60 -5.28 23.08
CA ASN A 89 -5.89 -6.54 23.76
C ASN A 89 -5.94 -6.44 25.30
N HIS A 90 -5.81 -5.23 25.85
CA HIS A 90 -5.77 -5.02 27.30
C HIS A 90 -7.00 -4.28 27.87
N PHE A 91 -7.96 -3.93 26.99
CA PHE A 91 -9.25 -3.36 27.35
C PHE A 91 -10.36 -4.16 26.68
N HIS A 92 -10.57 -5.39 27.16
CA HIS A 92 -11.84 -6.11 27.05
C HIS A 92 -11.96 -7.09 28.21
#